data_AF-A0A939WB00-F1
#
_entry.id   AF-A0A939WB00-F1
#
_cell.length_a   1.000
_cell.length_b   1.000
_cell.length_c   1.000
_cell.angle_alpha   90.00
_cell.angle_beta   90.00
_cell.angle_gamma   90.00
#
_symmetry.space_group_name_H-M   'P 1'
#
loop_
_entity.id
_entity.type
_entity.pdbx_description
1 polymer ?
#
loop_
_entity_poly.entity_id
_entity_poly.type
_entity_poly.pdbx_seq_one_letter_code
_entity_poly.pdbx_strand_id
1 'polypeptide(L)'
;MKKTARIATVALCSILSAQCFCMCGCSAKDKNNDGSEVSVEGLVAGESLSSQTAVKLTNHMTAKELDSVTEGPLTVLDEPWNKVAGSNEKLAAYQDGVYFEICEKEDVLRDIEEHPETYAGWTDEELEEYKANCTSYIRGFVVDGRHYGTMISLPLEDVGMYGWYYVLEGDTLVCQELMDLQDLKDKLPQILEEYRKDKYQYFFFGTDFDEEMWKEDIVRIFEAKENKSYQELPSGTCDQLIDEYYQNLQNQQFDLSWELDKEKIETIKDQVTEYTFYDEELDRKLVVHVAIPKGCESARKALAGDGGASASDGVDDAGDLSEHSALPALVLTDAVWRFNDIEKLLKEMEEGRAKPQILISIGQDYNICNSDNMERSALFCEGKDKFLDFITDNLMPYLGEIYAIDYENSTLFGHSLGGVFAHYALCNSDLYENQPFGCYIIGSPAFWSPYSREMSDYSQQANDYGYLDRNDSVSKRVFITAGSDEDVDYEEYFEDGDSTTQSIVHLAERINAKCDPSSPMAKDKLYKSHHYQYIPDMLIEYVDGTF
;
A
#
# COMPACT_ATOMS: atom_id res chain seq x y z
N MET A 1 -9.47 57.56 7.62
CA MET A 1 -8.39 56.65 7.17
C MET A 1 -8.53 55.29 7.86
N LYS A 2 -9.63 54.57 7.61
CA LYS A 2 -9.92 53.21 8.14
C LYS A 2 -10.77 52.39 7.14
N LYS A 3 -10.59 52.62 5.83
CA LYS A 3 -11.36 51.94 4.77
C LYS A 3 -10.51 51.01 3.89
N THR A 4 -9.19 51.15 3.90
CA THR A 4 -8.27 50.36 3.06
C THR A 4 -7.98 48.97 3.62
N ALA A 5 -8.02 48.79 4.95
CA ALA A 5 -7.73 47.51 5.61
C ALA A 5 -8.85 46.43 5.46
N ARG A 6 -10.02 46.76 4.90
CA ARG A 6 -11.05 45.75 4.57
C ARG A 6 -10.83 45.09 3.21
N ILE A 7 -9.99 45.68 2.36
CA ILE A 7 -9.83 45.29 0.95
C ILE A 7 -8.94 44.04 0.82
N ALA A 8 -7.95 43.87 1.71
CA ALA A 8 -7.10 42.68 1.72
C ALA A 8 -7.81 41.45 2.32
N THR A 9 -8.63 41.62 3.36
CA THR A 9 -9.27 40.52 4.10
C THR A 9 -10.33 39.76 3.29
N VAL A 10 -10.97 40.41 2.30
CA VAL A 10 -12.04 39.80 1.52
C VAL A 10 -11.49 38.87 0.42
N ALA A 11 -10.30 39.14 -0.13
CA ALA A 11 -9.76 38.40 -1.27
C ALA A 11 -9.34 36.93 -1.00
N LEU A 12 -9.23 36.49 0.26
CA LEU A 12 -8.64 35.18 0.60
C LEU A 12 -9.58 34.19 1.31
N CYS A 13 -10.79 34.58 1.71
CA CYS A 13 -11.72 33.66 2.39
C CYS A 13 -12.25 32.53 1.47
N SER A 14 -12.02 32.59 0.16
CA SER A 14 -12.55 31.68 -0.85
C SER A 14 -11.81 30.34 -0.99
N ILE A 15 -10.63 30.16 -0.37
CA ILE A 15 -9.85 28.91 -0.52
C ILE A 15 -10.21 27.85 0.55
N LEU A 16 -10.97 28.19 1.60
CA LEU A 16 -11.09 27.36 2.82
C LEU A 16 -12.47 26.73 3.11
N SER A 17 -13.43 26.72 2.17
CA SER A 17 -14.81 26.29 2.48
C SER A 17 -15.33 25.07 1.70
N ALA A 18 -14.52 24.02 1.57
CA ALA A 18 -15.00 22.71 1.13
C ALA A 18 -14.51 21.61 2.10
N GLN A 19 -15.38 21.21 3.04
CA GLN A 19 -15.65 19.82 3.46
C GLN A 19 -16.50 19.81 4.75
N CYS A 20 -17.80 19.57 4.58
CA CYS A 20 -18.71 19.12 5.64
C CYS A 20 -18.96 17.63 5.44
N PHE A 21 -18.75 16.79 6.46
CA PHE A 21 -19.38 15.48 6.55
C PHE A 21 -20.10 15.30 7.88
N CYS A 22 -21.40 14.97 7.76
CA CYS A 22 -22.33 14.64 8.82
C CYS A 22 -22.04 13.23 9.39
N MET A 23 -21.99 13.09 10.71
CA MET A 23 -22.15 11.79 11.38
C MET A 23 -23.60 11.63 11.88
N CYS A 24 -24.27 10.58 11.42
CA CYS A 24 -25.48 10.02 12.04
C CYS A 24 -25.14 8.64 12.59
N GLY A 25 -25.27 8.47 13.90
CA GLY A 25 -25.07 7.18 14.57
C GLY A 25 -26.28 6.26 14.47
N CYS A 26 -26.07 5.00 14.85
CA CYS A 26 -27.14 4.12 15.33
C CYS A 26 -26.59 3.10 16.34
N SER A 27 -27.51 2.69 17.21
CA SER A 27 -27.32 2.05 18.51
C SER A 27 -27.47 0.52 18.46
N ALA A 28 -26.85 -0.13 19.44
CA ALA A 28 -26.79 -1.56 19.73
C ALA A 28 -28.14 -2.27 19.97
N LYS A 29 -28.13 -3.61 19.84
CA LYS A 29 -28.65 -4.60 20.82
C LYS A 29 -28.33 -6.04 20.35
N ASP A 30 -27.59 -6.88 21.08
CA ASP A 30 -27.83 -7.58 22.37
C ASP A 30 -28.50 -8.97 22.23
N LYS A 31 -27.75 -10.04 22.62
CA LYS A 31 -28.11 -11.20 23.50
C LYS A 31 -27.94 -12.65 23.01
N ASN A 32 -27.06 -13.35 23.77
CA ASN A 32 -27.25 -14.61 24.56
C ASN A 32 -27.70 -15.91 23.86
N ASN A 33 -27.35 -17.12 24.29
CA ASN A 33 -26.41 -17.73 25.27
C ASN A 33 -26.63 -19.27 25.20
N ASP A 34 -25.71 -20.05 25.78
CA ASP A 34 -25.78 -21.49 26.16
C ASP A 34 -25.77 -22.52 25.01
N GLY A 35 -25.01 -23.62 25.06
CA GLY A 35 -24.23 -24.23 26.13
C GLY A 35 -24.30 -25.76 26.06
N SER A 36 -23.28 -26.41 26.63
CA SER A 36 -23.17 -27.80 27.12
C SER A 36 -22.33 -28.83 26.34
N GLU A 37 -21.42 -29.40 27.13
CA GLU A 37 -20.35 -30.38 26.94
C GLU A 37 -20.88 -31.80 26.65
N VAL A 38 -20.10 -32.63 25.92
CA VAL A 38 -19.83 -34.05 26.27
C VAL A 38 -18.47 -34.49 25.68
N SER A 39 -17.85 -35.40 26.42
CA SER A 39 -16.47 -35.89 26.52
C SER A 39 -16.09 -37.17 25.73
N VAL A 40 -14.76 -37.40 25.59
CA VAL A 40 -13.97 -38.67 25.72
C VAL A 40 -13.28 -39.28 24.47
N GLU A 41 -11.93 -39.28 24.53
CA GLU A 41 -10.88 -40.26 24.13
C GLU A 41 -10.77 -40.85 22.70
N GLY A 42 -9.61 -40.60 22.06
CA GLY A 42 -8.61 -41.67 21.80
C GLY A 42 -8.29 -42.12 20.36
N LEU A 43 -7.02 -41.87 19.96
CA LEU A 43 -6.10 -42.74 19.16
C LEU A 43 -6.06 -42.71 17.61
N VAL A 44 -5.05 -41.99 17.09
CA VAL A 44 -3.83 -42.46 16.38
C VAL A 44 -3.93 -43.34 15.10
N ALA A 45 -3.31 -42.79 14.04
CA ALA A 45 -2.54 -43.39 12.93
C ALA A 45 -3.25 -43.83 11.64
N GLY A 46 -3.13 -42.97 10.62
CA GLY A 46 -2.22 -43.15 9.48
C GLY A 46 -2.54 -44.26 8.48
N GLU A 47 -2.90 -43.88 7.26
CA GLU A 47 -2.51 -44.62 6.05
C GLU A 47 -2.66 -43.75 4.78
N SER A 48 -1.70 -43.92 3.85
CA SER A 48 -1.55 -43.17 2.61
C SER A 48 -2.69 -43.47 1.63
N LEU A 49 -3.24 -42.43 0.99
CA LEU A 49 -4.23 -42.58 -0.06
C LEU A 49 -3.67 -42.36 -1.46
N SER A 50 -4.19 -43.19 -2.36
CA SER A 50 -3.81 -43.47 -3.73
C SER A 50 -4.05 -42.34 -4.73
N SER A 51 -3.18 -42.30 -5.76
CA SER A 51 -3.29 -41.62 -7.06
C SER A 51 -4.67 -40.99 -7.37
N GLN A 52 -4.86 -39.73 -7.01
CA GLN A 52 -5.98 -38.93 -7.47
C GLN A 52 -5.66 -38.33 -8.85
N THR A 53 -6.65 -38.35 -9.73
CA THR A 53 -6.66 -37.56 -10.97
C THR A 53 -6.26 -36.12 -10.68
N ALA A 54 -5.29 -35.57 -11.41
CA ALA A 54 -4.79 -34.21 -11.24
C ALA A 54 -5.96 -33.23 -11.15
N VAL A 55 -6.09 -32.55 -10.00
CA VAL A 55 -7.09 -31.52 -9.76
C VAL A 55 -6.89 -30.43 -10.81
N LYS A 56 -7.88 -30.23 -11.69
CA LYS A 56 -7.87 -29.14 -12.66
C LYS A 56 -8.74 -28.03 -12.12
N LEU A 57 -8.13 -26.88 -11.82
CA LEU A 57 -8.86 -25.68 -11.42
C LEU A 57 -9.50 -25.00 -12.64
N THR A 58 -10.57 -24.27 -12.41
CA THR A 58 -11.26 -23.46 -13.42
C THR A 58 -10.87 -22.00 -13.25
N ASN A 59 -10.35 -21.37 -14.31
CA ASN A 59 -10.02 -19.95 -14.30
C ASN A 59 -11.30 -19.11 -14.48
N HIS A 60 -11.55 -18.19 -13.55
CA HIS A 60 -12.74 -17.33 -13.52
C HIS A 60 -12.46 -15.90 -13.99
N MET A 61 -11.23 -15.57 -14.37
CA MET A 61 -10.90 -14.25 -14.87
C MET A 61 -11.78 -13.86 -16.05
N THR A 62 -12.26 -12.62 -16.04
CA THR A 62 -12.96 -12.06 -17.18
C THR A 62 -12.01 -11.89 -18.36
N ALA A 63 -12.56 -11.68 -19.56
CA ALA A 63 -11.75 -11.33 -20.72
C ALA A 63 -10.91 -10.06 -20.48
N LYS A 64 -11.42 -9.10 -19.71
CA LYS A 64 -10.71 -7.86 -19.39
C LYS A 64 -9.54 -8.10 -18.43
N GLU A 65 -9.73 -8.95 -17.43
CA GLU A 65 -8.66 -9.35 -16.51
C GLU A 65 -7.58 -10.14 -17.25
N LEU A 66 -7.97 -11.11 -18.09
CA LEU A 66 -7.04 -11.85 -18.96
C LEU A 66 -6.24 -10.93 -19.90
N ASP A 67 -6.90 -9.96 -20.54
CA ASP A 67 -6.25 -8.98 -21.42
C ASP A 67 -5.32 -8.02 -20.66
N SER A 68 -5.49 -7.88 -19.34
CA SER A 68 -4.65 -7.06 -18.48
C SER A 68 -3.35 -7.74 -18.04
N VAL A 69 -3.28 -9.08 -18.15
CA VAL A 69 -2.15 -9.84 -17.62
C VAL A 69 -0.90 -9.52 -18.44
N THR A 70 0.14 -9.05 -17.75
CA THR A 70 1.47 -8.92 -18.33
C THR A 70 2.39 -9.98 -17.74
N GLU A 71 3.27 -10.53 -18.57
CA GLU A 71 4.35 -11.44 -18.16
C GLU A 71 5.68 -10.81 -18.61
N GLY A 72 6.68 -10.80 -17.72
CA GLY A 72 7.97 -10.21 -18.01
C GLY A 72 9.10 -10.63 -17.07
N PRO A 73 10.31 -10.10 -17.30
CA PRO A 73 11.40 -10.21 -16.34
C PRO A 73 11.07 -9.44 -15.05
N LEU A 74 11.79 -9.75 -13.97
CA LEU A 74 11.69 -9.04 -12.71
C LEU A 74 11.97 -7.54 -12.88
N THR A 75 11.01 -6.68 -12.52
CA THR A 75 11.13 -5.22 -12.61
C THR A 75 11.19 -4.52 -11.26
N VAL A 76 10.96 -5.24 -10.15
CA VAL A 76 11.11 -4.67 -8.80
C VAL A 76 12.49 -4.04 -8.55
N LEU A 77 13.55 -4.51 -9.22
CA LEU A 77 14.90 -3.95 -9.09
C LEU A 77 15.12 -2.68 -9.92
N ASP A 78 14.24 -2.38 -10.87
CA ASP A 78 14.34 -1.22 -11.76
C ASP A 78 13.85 0.08 -11.09
N GLU A 79 13.59 0.04 -9.78
CA GLU A 79 13.03 1.13 -8.97
C GLU A 79 11.79 1.79 -9.60
N PRO A 80 10.76 1.03 -10.01
CA PRO A 80 9.57 1.59 -10.63
C PRO A 80 8.80 2.56 -9.70
N TRP A 81 9.03 2.53 -8.39
CA TRP A 81 8.50 3.51 -7.42
C TRP A 81 9.16 4.89 -7.48
N ASN A 82 10.30 5.03 -8.17
CA ASN A 82 10.88 6.33 -8.54
C ASN A 82 10.23 6.92 -9.81
N LYS A 83 9.23 6.24 -10.42
CA LYS A 83 8.51 6.72 -11.61
C LYS A 83 7.36 7.68 -11.30
N VAL A 84 7.28 8.22 -10.09
CA VAL A 84 6.72 9.55 -9.93
C VAL A 84 7.73 10.49 -10.57
N ALA A 85 7.46 10.94 -11.80
CA ALA A 85 8.14 12.09 -12.37
C ALA A 85 7.87 13.28 -11.44
N GLY A 86 8.69 13.42 -10.41
CA GLY A 86 8.61 14.52 -9.47
C GLY A 86 8.78 15.81 -10.25
N SER A 87 7.96 16.80 -9.91
CA SER A 87 8.06 18.28 -10.04
C SER A 87 9.29 18.95 -10.69
N ASN A 88 10.44 18.30 -10.80
CA ASN A 88 11.69 18.82 -11.34
C ASN A 88 11.71 19.04 -12.85
N GLU A 89 10.95 18.34 -13.70
CA GLU A 89 11.01 18.57 -15.16
C GLU A 89 10.44 19.94 -15.58
N LYS A 90 9.34 20.39 -14.95
CA LYS A 90 8.75 21.71 -15.23
C LYS A 90 9.54 22.85 -14.57
N LEU A 91 10.03 22.65 -13.35
CA LEU A 91 10.87 23.61 -12.63
C LEU A 91 12.31 23.69 -13.17
N ALA A 92 12.76 22.70 -13.96
CA ALA A 92 14.06 22.76 -14.67
C ALA A 92 14.15 23.95 -15.64
N ALA A 93 13.00 24.47 -16.12
CA ALA A 93 12.96 25.66 -16.97
C ALA A 93 13.10 26.98 -16.18
N TYR A 94 12.93 26.96 -14.85
CA TYR A 94 12.89 28.15 -13.99
C TYR A 94 14.02 28.16 -12.95
N GLN A 95 15.22 27.80 -13.39
CA GLN A 95 16.45 27.83 -12.60
C GLN A 95 17.10 29.23 -12.68
N ASP A 96 18.00 29.53 -11.73
CA ASP A 96 18.85 30.74 -11.74
C ASP A 96 18.10 32.08 -11.91
N GLY A 97 17.19 32.41 -11.00
CA GLY A 97 16.45 33.67 -11.03
C GLY A 97 15.23 33.71 -10.12
N VAL A 98 14.56 34.87 -10.12
CA VAL A 98 13.25 35.07 -9.47
C VAL A 98 12.19 35.17 -10.57
N TYR A 99 11.13 34.39 -10.44
CA TYR A 99 10.03 34.32 -11.40
C TYR A 99 8.69 34.59 -10.70
N PHE A 100 7.82 35.38 -11.32
CA PHE A 100 6.50 35.76 -10.80
C PHE A 100 5.39 35.25 -11.71
N GLU A 101 4.40 34.56 -11.16
CA GLU A 101 3.11 34.42 -11.83
C GLU A 101 2.28 35.68 -11.55
N ILE A 102 2.03 36.47 -12.58
CA ILE A 102 1.21 37.68 -12.47
C ILE A 102 -0.22 37.31 -12.85
N CYS A 103 -1.17 37.62 -11.95
CA CYS A 103 -2.59 37.57 -12.24
C CYS A 103 -3.04 38.98 -12.58
N GLU A 104 -3.45 39.21 -13.82
CA GLU A 104 -3.95 40.51 -14.24
C GLU A 104 -5.37 40.72 -13.74
N LYS A 105 -5.77 41.98 -13.59
CA LYS A 105 -7.14 42.33 -13.19
C LYS A 105 -8.20 41.62 -14.04
N GLU A 106 -7.99 41.53 -15.35
CA GLU A 106 -8.90 40.86 -16.27
C GLU A 106 -9.00 39.35 -16.03
N ASP A 107 -7.93 38.71 -15.54
CA ASP A 107 -7.93 37.29 -15.16
C ASP A 107 -8.81 37.07 -13.93
N VAL A 108 -8.72 37.96 -12.93
CA VAL A 108 -9.56 37.93 -11.73
C VAL A 108 -11.04 38.08 -12.08
N LEU A 109 -11.37 39.01 -12.97
CA LEU A 109 -12.75 39.22 -13.39
C LEU A 109 -13.31 38.01 -14.15
N ARG A 110 -12.49 37.38 -14.99
CA ARG A 110 -12.85 36.16 -15.72
C ARG A 110 -13.02 34.96 -14.78
N ASP A 111 -12.14 34.79 -13.81
CA ASP A 111 -12.24 33.72 -12.80
C ASP A 111 -13.57 33.78 -12.04
N ILE A 112 -13.99 34.98 -11.62
CA ILE A 112 -15.29 35.20 -10.97
C ILE A 112 -16.48 34.80 -11.87
N GLU A 113 -16.36 35.01 -13.18
CA GLU A 113 -17.41 34.66 -14.15
C GLU A 113 -17.43 33.16 -14.48
N GLU A 114 -16.25 32.54 -14.60
CA GLU A 114 -16.08 31.14 -15.01
C GLU A 114 -16.22 30.15 -13.84
N HIS A 115 -15.92 30.58 -12.61
CA HIS A 115 -15.92 29.77 -11.38
C HIS A 115 -16.79 30.35 -10.23
N PRO A 116 -18.10 30.56 -10.45
CA PRO A 116 -18.99 31.13 -9.43
C PRO A 116 -19.09 30.28 -8.15
N GLU A 117 -18.80 28.98 -8.22
CA GLU A 117 -18.75 28.06 -7.08
C GLU A 117 -17.73 28.47 -6.03
N THR A 118 -16.59 29.04 -6.44
CA THR A 118 -15.52 29.50 -5.55
C THR A 118 -15.97 30.68 -4.68
N TYR A 119 -16.95 31.44 -5.16
CA TYR A 119 -17.49 32.64 -4.50
C TYR A 119 -18.88 32.43 -3.91
N ALA A 120 -19.37 31.19 -3.82
CA ALA A 120 -20.74 30.87 -3.41
C ALA A 120 -21.12 31.35 -1.99
N GLY A 121 -20.13 31.68 -1.15
CA GLY A 121 -20.33 32.22 0.19
C GLY A 121 -20.49 33.76 0.26
N TRP A 122 -20.33 34.47 -0.86
CA TRP A 122 -20.34 35.93 -0.91
C TRP A 122 -21.69 36.46 -1.35
N THR A 123 -22.07 37.63 -0.82
CA THR A 123 -23.24 38.36 -1.32
C THR A 123 -22.93 39.06 -2.64
N ASP A 124 -23.96 39.33 -3.44
CA ASP A 124 -23.83 40.10 -4.69
C ASP A 124 -23.15 41.46 -4.47
N GLU A 125 -23.42 42.11 -3.32
CA GLU A 125 -22.81 43.41 -2.98
C GLU A 125 -21.31 43.29 -2.70
N GLU A 126 -20.87 42.23 -1.99
CA GLU A 126 -19.46 41.94 -1.73
C GLU A 126 -18.72 41.59 -3.03
N LEU A 127 -19.35 40.82 -3.91
CA LEU A 127 -18.75 40.44 -5.19
C LEU A 127 -18.60 41.65 -6.13
N GLU A 128 -19.59 42.52 -6.20
CA GLU A 128 -19.51 43.76 -6.98
C GLU A 128 -18.50 44.75 -6.39
N GLU A 129 -18.41 44.86 -5.05
CA GLU A 129 -17.35 45.64 -4.40
C GLU A 129 -15.96 45.08 -4.73
N TYR A 130 -15.81 43.76 -4.75
CA TYR A 130 -14.55 43.11 -5.09
C TYR A 130 -14.15 43.32 -6.56
N LYS A 131 -15.06 43.09 -7.51
CA LYS A 131 -14.83 43.38 -8.94
C LYS A 131 -14.45 44.84 -9.18
N ALA A 132 -15.09 45.77 -8.48
CA ALA A 132 -14.81 47.20 -8.61
C ALA A 132 -13.40 47.57 -8.12
N ASN A 133 -12.88 46.87 -7.12
CA ASN A 133 -11.63 47.22 -6.44
C ASN A 133 -10.46 46.27 -6.74
N CYS A 134 -10.66 45.18 -7.48
CA CYS A 134 -9.58 44.26 -7.85
C CYS A 134 -8.51 44.96 -8.72
N THR A 135 -7.26 44.54 -8.51
CA THR A 135 -6.04 45.01 -9.18
C THR A 135 -5.17 43.81 -9.55
N SER A 136 -4.25 43.98 -10.49
CA SER A 136 -3.26 42.95 -10.79
C SER A 136 -2.37 42.68 -9.57
N TYR A 137 -2.06 41.41 -9.33
CA TYR A 137 -1.26 40.98 -8.18
C TYR A 137 -0.35 39.81 -8.55
N ILE A 138 0.67 39.57 -7.72
CA ILE A 138 1.55 38.42 -7.90
C ILE A 138 0.92 37.23 -7.20
N ARG A 139 0.59 36.20 -7.98
CA ARG A 139 -0.10 34.99 -7.52
C ARG A 139 0.85 33.95 -6.93
N GLY A 140 2.10 33.92 -7.36
CA GLY A 140 3.09 32.99 -6.81
C GLY A 140 4.50 33.29 -7.29
N PHE A 141 5.47 32.65 -6.64
CA PHE A 141 6.90 32.94 -6.84
C PHE A 141 7.68 31.65 -7.05
N VAL A 142 8.67 31.68 -7.95
CA VAL A 142 9.72 30.66 -8.06
C VAL A 142 11.09 31.31 -7.92
N VAL A 143 11.95 30.77 -7.06
CA VAL A 143 13.34 31.23 -6.87
C VAL A 143 14.29 30.07 -7.08
N ASP A 144 15.09 30.14 -8.15
CA ASP A 144 16.04 29.08 -8.56
C ASP A 144 15.42 27.66 -8.47
N GLY A 145 14.25 27.48 -9.09
CA GLY A 145 13.50 26.22 -9.08
C GLY A 145 12.71 25.89 -7.81
N ARG A 146 12.72 26.75 -6.78
CA ARG A 146 11.94 26.55 -5.54
C ARG A 146 10.67 27.37 -5.57
N HIS A 147 9.51 26.77 -5.30
CA HIS A 147 8.22 27.44 -5.37
C HIS A 147 7.76 27.92 -3.97
N TYR A 148 7.35 29.19 -3.90
CA TYR A 148 6.83 29.83 -2.70
C TYR A 148 5.36 30.21 -2.98
N GLY A 149 4.43 29.59 -2.26
CA GLY A 149 3.00 29.87 -2.34
C GLY A 149 2.61 31.22 -1.73
N THR A 150 1.30 31.46 -1.60
CA THR A 150 0.67 32.77 -1.36
C THR A 150 0.69 33.33 0.08
N MET A 151 1.55 32.82 0.97
CA MET A 151 1.52 33.20 2.38
C MET A 151 1.94 34.65 2.68
N ILE A 152 2.85 35.17 1.85
CA ILE A 152 3.21 36.59 1.84
C ILE A 152 2.76 37.13 0.49
N SER A 153 1.92 38.14 0.53
CA SER A 153 1.38 38.78 -0.66
C SER A 153 2.18 40.04 -0.99
N LEU A 154 2.55 40.15 -2.25
CA LEU A 154 3.24 41.30 -2.81
C LEU A 154 2.31 41.98 -3.81
N PRO A 155 1.95 43.26 -3.60
CA PRO A 155 1.16 43.98 -4.60
C PRO A 155 2.05 44.23 -5.83
N LEU A 156 1.49 44.13 -7.04
CA LEU A 156 2.23 44.50 -8.25
C LEU A 156 2.34 46.02 -8.39
N GLU A 157 1.26 46.72 -8.04
CA GLU A 157 1.16 48.18 -8.06
C GLU A 157 1.44 48.80 -6.68
N ASP A 158 1.65 50.12 -6.63
CA ASP A 158 1.79 50.84 -5.37
C ASP A 158 0.42 51.05 -4.72
N VAL A 159 0.14 50.26 -3.69
CA VAL A 159 -1.07 50.33 -2.87
C VAL A 159 -0.81 50.98 -1.50
N GLY A 160 0.36 51.61 -1.31
CA GLY A 160 0.78 52.21 -0.04
C GLY A 160 1.30 51.22 0.99
N MET A 161 1.58 49.98 0.58
CA MET A 161 2.15 48.91 1.40
C MET A 161 3.22 48.16 0.61
N TYR A 162 4.26 47.67 1.29
CA TYR A 162 5.33 46.89 0.69
C TYR A 162 4.88 45.46 0.39
N GLY A 163 4.06 44.90 1.29
CA GLY A 163 3.41 43.60 1.20
C GLY A 163 2.48 43.37 2.39
N TRP A 164 1.93 42.18 2.51
CA TRP A 164 1.21 41.74 3.72
C TRP A 164 1.31 40.24 3.89
N TYR A 165 1.03 39.77 5.11
CA TYR A 165 0.91 38.36 5.43
C TYR A 165 -0.26 38.18 6.41
N TYR A 166 -0.69 36.95 6.65
CA TYR A 166 -1.78 36.66 7.57
C TYR A 166 -1.30 35.92 8.80
N VAL A 167 -1.87 36.24 9.95
CA VAL A 167 -1.67 35.56 11.23
C VAL A 167 -3.00 34.96 11.67
N LEU A 168 -2.98 33.73 12.18
CA LEU A 168 -4.18 33.12 12.74
C LEU A 168 -4.38 33.56 14.20
N GLU A 169 -5.43 34.34 14.44
CA GLU A 169 -5.87 34.70 15.79
C GLU A 169 -7.19 33.97 16.12
N GLY A 170 -7.08 32.83 16.80
CA GLY A 170 -8.23 31.93 17.03
C GLY A 170 -8.64 31.22 15.74
N ASP A 171 -9.88 31.45 15.29
CA ASP A 171 -10.41 30.93 14.01
C ASP A 171 -10.46 32.03 12.93
N THR A 172 -9.77 33.15 13.14
CA THR A 172 -9.80 34.30 12.22
C THR A 172 -8.41 34.60 11.65
N LEU A 173 -8.33 34.76 10.33
CA LEU A 173 -7.14 35.27 9.65
C LEU A 173 -7.07 36.78 9.77
N VAL A 174 -5.99 37.28 10.36
CA VAL A 174 -5.74 38.70 10.55
C VAL A 174 -4.61 39.15 9.64
N CYS A 175 -4.90 40.11 8.77
CA CYS A 175 -3.91 40.70 7.85
C CYS A 175 -2.92 41.57 8.62
N GLN A 176 -1.63 41.36 8.39
CA GLN A 176 -0.52 42.12 8.92
C GLN A 176 0.19 42.85 7.78
N GLU A 177 0.35 44.16 7.94
CA GLU A 177 0.97 45.03 6.94
C GLU A 177 2.51 44.95 7.01
N LEU A 178 3.15 44.95 5.84
CA LEU A 178 4.60 45.13 5.69
C LEU A 178 4.84 46.49 5.03
N MET A 179 5.61 47.36 5.68
CA MET A 179 5.74 48.76 5.25
C MET A 179 6.97 49.03 4.39
N ASP A 180 8.07 48.31 4.61
CA ASP A 180 9.30 48.40 3.84
C ASP A 180 10.16 47.13 4.01
N LEU A 181 11.32 47.09 3.36
CA LEU A 181 12.25 45.97 3.40
C LEU A 181 12.81 45.70 4.81
N GLN A 182 12.98 46.75 5.63
CA GLN A 182 13.47 46.57 6.99
C GLN A 182 12.38 45.97 7.88
N ASP A 183 11.14 46.45 7.75
CA ASP A 183 9.96 45.91 8.44
C ASP A 183 9.69 44.45 8.04
N LEU A 184 9.90 44.09 6.77
CA LEU A 184 9.90 42.70 6.32
C LEU A 184 10.97 41.89 7.06
N LYS A 185 12.24 42.31 7.01
CA LYS A 185 13.36 41.61 7.65
C LYS A 185 13.16 41.42 9.15
N ASP A 186 12.62 42.43 9.82
CA ASP A 186 12.33 42.40 11.25
C ASP A 186 11.19 41.41 11.59
N LYS A 187 10.22 41.24 10.68
CA LYS A 187 9.05 40.34 10.84
C LYS A 187 9.28 38.92 10.31
N LEU A 188 10.33 38.65 9.52
CA LEU A 188 10.63 37.31 8.98
C LEU A 188 10.59 36.19 10.05
N PRO A 189 11.16 36.35 11.27
CA PRO A 189 11.07 35.32 12.30
C PRO A 189 9.64 35.04 12.77
N GLN A 190 8.79 36.07 12.84
CA GLN A 190 7.39 35.91 13.20
C GLN A 190 6.61 35.23 12.08
N ILE A 191 6.86 35.61 10.83
CA ILE A 191 6.23 35.00 9.66
C ILE A 191 6.61 33.51 9.57
N LEU A 192 7.87 33.18 9.86
CA LEU A 192 8.35 31.81 9.93
C LEU A 192 7.67 31.00 11.05
N GLU A 193 7.44 31.60 12.21
CA GLU A 193 6.73 30.92 13.31
C GLU A 193 5.27 30.62 12.93
N GLU A 194 4.61 31.53 12.21
CA GLU A 194 3.29 31.25 11.64
C GLU A 194 3.35 30.13 10.60
N TYR A 195 4.37 30.13 9.74
CA TYR A 195 4.61 29.10 8.73
C TYR A 195 4.78 27.69 9.34
N ARG A 196 5.42 27.59 10.51
CA ARG A 196 5.64 26.30 11.21
C ARG A 196 4.38 25.66 11.78
N LYS A 197 3.29 26.41 11.96
CA LYS A 197 2.04 25.85 12.50
C LYS A 197 1.44 24.88 11.47
N ASP A 198 0.99 23.71 11.90
CA ASP A 198 0.47 22.63 11.02
C ASP A 198 -0.61 23.09 10.02
N LYS A 199 -1.36 24.16 10.33
CA LYS A 199 -2.37 24.75 9.44
C LYS A 199 -1.80 25.60 8.28
N TYR A 200 -0.50 25.91 8.28
CA TYR A 200 0.19 26.77 7.30
C TYR A 200 1.32 26.07 6.54
N GLN A 201 1.59 24.79 6.82
CA GLN A 201 2.58 23.98 6.09
C GLN A 201 2.28 23.88 4.57
N TYR A 202 1.07 24.26 4.14
CA TYR A 202 0.57 24.17 2.78
C TYR A 202 1.07 25.23 1.78
N PHE A 203 1.95 26.17 2.19
CA PHE A 203 2.28 27.34 1.35
C PHE A 203 3.75 27.42 0.86
N PHE A 204 4.56 26.37 1.02
CA PHE A 204 5.87 26.28 0.37
C PHE A 204 6.18 24.83 -0.02
N PHE A 205 6.76 24.67 -1.20
CA PHE A 205 7.00 23.35 -1.80
C PHE A 205 8.46 23.25 -2.24
N GLY A 206 9.24 22.46 -1.51
CA GLY A 206 10.62 22.12 -1.79
C GLY A 206 10.97 20.81 -1.09
N THR A 207 11.88 20.03 -1.67
CA THR A 207 12.23 18.70 -1.17
C THR A 207 12.94 18.73 0.18
N ASP A 208 13.49 19.89 0.59
CA ASP A 208 14.09 20.13 1.90
C ASP A 208 13.84 21.60 2.32
N PHE A 209 13.11 21.84 3.41
CA PHE A 209 12.91 23.20 3.96
C PHE A 209 14.17 23.65 4.71
N ASP A 210 14.88 24.66 4.18
CA ASP A 210 15.97 25.34 4.86
C ASP A 210 15.52 26.75 5.29
N GLU A 211 15.56 27.01 6.60
CA GLU A 211 15.10 28.25 7.21
C GLU A 211 15.88 29.48 6.72
N GLU A 212 17.20 29.38 6.58
CA GLU A 212 18.03 30.50 6.19
C GLU A 212 17.89 30.78 4.69
N MET A 213 17.84 29.72 3.87
CA MET A 213 17.54 29.83 2.45
C MET A 213 16.16 30.44 2.21
N TRP A 214 15.14 30.03 2.97
CA TRP A 214 13.80 30.60 2.87
C TRP A 214 13.80 32.10 3.17
N LYS A 215 14.46 32.54 4.26
CA LYS A 215 14.56 33.97 4.59
C LYS A 215 15.25 34.76 3.49
N GLU A 216 16.33 34.22 2.94
CA GLU A 216 17.07 34.84 1.83
C GLU A 216 16.20 34.96 0.59
N ASP A 217 15.47 33.91 0.22
CA ASP A 217 14.64 33.88 -0.98
C ASP A 217 13.41 34.81 -0.85
N ILE A 218 12.78 34.91 0.32
CA ILE A 218 11.73 35.91 0.57
C ILE A 218 12.28 37.33 0.38
N VAL A 219 13.45 37.64 0.92
CA VAL A 219 14.09 38.96 0.70
C VAL A 219 14.36 39.19 -0.79
N ARG A 220 14.91 38.19 -1.49
CA ARG A 220 15.19 38.26 -2.93
C ARG A 220 13.93 38.50 -3.76
N ILE A 221 12.78 37.92 -3.39
CA ILE A 221 11.50 38.15 -4.06
C ILE A 221 11.11 39.64 -4.01
N PHE A 222 11.16 40.25 -2.82
CA PHE A 222 10.82 41.67 -2.66
C PHE A 222 11.83 42.60 -3.36
N GLU A 223 13.13 42.30 -3.24
CA GLU A 223 14.19 43.05 -3.93
C GLU A 223 14.07 42.92 -5.47
N ALA A 224 13.68 41.74 -5.97
CA ALA A 224 13.47 41.52 -7.40
C ALA A 224 12.29 42.32 -7.95
N LYS A 225 11.20 42.46 -7.17
CA LYS A 225 10.09 43.35 -7.51
C LYS A 225 10.56 44.81 -7.57
N GLU A 226 11.25 45.30 -6.54
CA GLU A 226 11.71 46.69 -6.46
C GLU A 226 12.66 47.05 -7.61
N ASN A 227 13.57 46.14 -7.93
CA ASN A 227 14.57 46.32 -8.98
C ASN A 227 14.09 45.89 -10.38
N LYS A 228 12.88 45.34 -10.48
CA LYS A 228 12.31 44.75 -11.71
C LYS A 228 13.23 43.72 -12.36
N SER A 229 13.86 42.87 -11.53
CA SER A 229 14.81 41.84 -11.95
C SER A 229 14.20 40.43 -11.94
N TYR A 230 12.87 40.34 -12.05
CA TYR A 230 12.13 39.09 -12.13
C TYR A 230 11.79 38.73 -13.58
N GLN A 231 11.44 37.46 -13.80
CA GLN A 231 10.86 36.95 -15.06
C GLN A 231 9.40 36.54 -14.83
N GLU A 232 8.59 36.48 -15.88
CA GLU A 232 7.18 36.10 -15.75
C GLU A 232 6.99 34.59 -15.97
N LEU A 233 6.20 33.96 -15.10
CA LEU A 233 5.70 32.61 -15.27
C LEU A 233 4.41 32.64 -16.12
N PRO A 234 4.16 31.61 -16.95
CA PRO A 234 2.87 31.43 -17.58
C PRO A 234 1.74 31.36 -16.54
N SER A 235 0.58 31.94 -16.85
CA SER A 235 -0.62 31.83 -16.01
C SER A 235 -1.01 30.36 -15.79
N GLY A 236 -1.36 30.00 -14.56
CA GLY A 236 -1.71 28.63 -14.13
C GLY A 236 -0.50 27.75 -13.81
N THR A 237 0.73 28.28 -13.84
CA THR A 237 1.94 27.50 -13.50
C THR A 237 1.93 27.12 -12.02
N CYS A 238 1.64 28.05 -11.12
CA CYS A 238 1.57 27.81 -9.68
C CYS A 238 0.43 26.85 -9.33
N ASP A 239 -0.73 26.94 -9.99
CA ASP A 239 -1.84 25.99 -9.78
C ASP A 239 -1.44 24.57 -10.16
N GLN A 240 -0.80 24.39 -11.32
CA GLN A 240 -0.31 23.08 -11.74
C GLN A 240 0.74 22.53 -10.77
N LEU A 241 1.64 23.38 -10.27
CA LEU A 241 2.64 22.97 -9.27
C LEU A 241 1.98 22.61 -7.93
N ILE A 242 0.92 23.31 -7.54
CA ILE A 242 0.12 23.02 -6.34
C ILE A 242 -0.65 21.70 -6.52
N ASP A 243 -1.33 21.51 -7.64
CA ASP A 243 -2.07 20.29 -7.95
C ASP A 243 -1.14 19.08 -8.04
N GLU A 244 0.00 19.22 -8.72
CA GLU A 244 1.05 18.20 -8.74
C GLU A 244 1.63 17.97 -7.36
N TYR A 245 1.86 19.01 -6.55
CA TYR A 245 2.30 18.85 -5.18
C TYR A 245 1.25 18.16 -4.30
N TYR A 246 -0.05 18.41 -4.49
CA TYR A 246 -1.11 17.71 -3.76
C TYR A 246 -1.30 16.28 -4.23
N GLN A 247 -1.19 16.02 -5.52
CA GLN A 247 -1.11 14.66 -6.06
C GLN A 247 0.14 13.96 -5.50
N ASN A 248 1.26 14.67 -5.45
CA ASN A 248 2.48 14.15 -4.87
C ASN A 248 2.35 14.00 -3.36
N LEU A 249 1.68 14.87 -2.58
CA LEU A 249 1.45 14.74 -1.14
C LEU A 249 0.50 13.59 -0.80
N GLN A 250 -0.55 13.42 -1.60
CA GLN A 250 -1.39 12.22 -1.56
C GLN A 250 -0.56 10.95 -1.82
N ASN A 251 0.55 11.09 -2.57
CA ASN A 251 1.51 10.03 -2.87
C ASN A 251 2.81 10.06 -2.02
N GLN A 252 3.06 11.08 -1.17
CA GLN A 252 4.35 11.40 -0.50
C GLN A 252 4.18 11.42 1.02
N GLN A 253 3.58 10.37 1.55
CA GLN A 253 3.87 9.91 2.91
C GLN A 253 4.08 8.39 2.98
N PHE A 254 4.24 7.77 1.82
CA PHE A 254 4.30 6.34 1.66
C PHE A 254 5.67 5.98 1.09
N ASP A 255 6.47 5.25 1.87
CA ASP A 255 7.63 4.56 1.33
C ASP A 255 7.13 3.47 0.38
N LEU A 256 7.02 3.82 -0.90
CA LEU A 256 6.64 2.90 -1.97
C LEU A 256 7.75 1.88 -2.27
N SER A 257 8.96 2.08 -1.72
CA SER A 257 10.03 1.13 -1.89
C SER A 257 9.69 -0.16 -1.15
N TRP A 258 9.89 -1.27 -1.84
CA TRP A 258 9.90 -2.54 -1.14
C TRP A 258 11.18 -2.64 -0.32
N GLU A 259 11.08 -3.13 0.91
CA GLU A 259 12.20 -3.32 1.84
C GLU A 259 13.10 -4.49 1.40
N LEU A 260 13.71 -4.37 0.21
CA LEU A 260 14.43 -5.44 -0.45
C LEU A 260 15.93 -5.46 -0.15
N ASP A 261 16.45 -6.67 0.01
CA ASP A 261 17.88 -6.95 -0.09
C ASP A 261 18.27 -7.07 -1.59
N LYS A 262 18.50 -5.92 -2.23
CA LYS A 262 18.76 -5.82 -3.68
C LYS A 262 19.91 -6.74 -4.13
N GLU A 263 20.97 -6.86 -3.34
CA GLU A 263 22.12 -7.71 -3.70
C GLU A 263 21.73 -9.18 -3.76
N LYS A 264 20.91 -9.67 -2.81
CA LYS A 264 20.40 -11.04 -2.86
C LYS A 264 19.45 -11.26 -4.03
N ILE A 265 18.50 -10.35 -4.22
CA ILE A 265 17.48 -10.49 -5.27
C ILE A 265 18.11 -10.46 -6.68
N GLU A 266 19.14 -9.66 -6.90
CA GLU A 266 19.88 -9.63 -8.18
C GLU A 266 20.44 -11.01 -8.55
N THR A 267 20.81 -11.84 -7.57
CA THR A 267 21.35 -13.19 -7.83
C THR A 267 20.31 -14.20 -8.35
N ILE A 268 19.02 -13.93 -8.13
CA ILE A 268 17.93 -14.82 -8.51
C ILE A 268 17.06 -14.26 -9.64
N LYS A 269 17.35 -13.05 -10.14
CA LYS A 269 16.52 -12.37 -11.15
C LYS A 269 16.18 -13.24 -12.37
N ASP A 270 17.13 -14.05 -12.83
CA ASP A 270 16.95 -14.91 -14.03
C ASP A 270 16.10 -16.16 -13.74
N GLN A 271 15.80 -16.44 -12.47
CA GLN A 271 14.91 -17.52 -12.02
C GLN A 271 13.48 -17.04 -11.77
N VAL A 272 13.24 -15.73 -11.83
CA VAL A 272 11.96 -15.11 -11.47
C VAL A 272 11.26 -14.60 -12.73
N THR A 273 10.02 -15.03 -12.92
CA THR A 273 9.08 -14.42 -13.87
C THR A 273 8.13 -13.52 -13.09
N GLU A 274 7.98 -12.27 -13.53
CA GLU A 274 7.03 -11.33 -12.95
C GLU A 274 5.76 -11.30 -13.79
N TYR A 275 4.63 -11.32 -13.09
CA TYR A 275 3.31 -11.15 -13.66
C TYR A 275 2.63 -9.95 -13.03
N THR A 276 1.87 -9.20 -13.81
CA THR A 276 0.95 -8.18 -13.28
C THR A 276 -0.46 -8.58 -13.67
N PHE A 277 -1.37 -8.52 -12.70
CA PHE A 277 -2.79 -8.80 -12.88
C PHE A 277 -3.58 -7.55 -12.46
N TYR A 278 -4.62 -7.19 -13.20
CA TYR A 278 -5.66 -6.31 -12.69
C TYR A 278 -6.88 -7.16 -12.33
N ASP A 279 -7.41 -6.98 -11.13
CA ASP A 279 -8.58 -7.67 -10.62
C ASP A 279 -9.76 -6.69 -10.52
N GLU A 280 -10.89 -7.03 -11.13
CA GLU A 280 -12.06 -6.14 -11.23
C GLU A 280 -12.83 -6.02 -9.91
N GLU A 281 -12.79 -7.05 -9.06
CA GLU A 281 -13.53 -7.06 -7.81
C GLU A 281 -12.82 -6.22 -6.74
N LEU A 282 -11.50 -6.32 -6.69
CA LEU A 282 -10.61 -5.49 -5.88
C LEU A 282 -10.43 -4.08 -6.46
N ASP A 283 -10.64 -3.91 -7.77
CA ASP A 283 -10.27 -2.72 -8.55
C ASP A 283 -8.81 -2.31 -8.34
N ARG A 284 -7.92 -3.32 -8.33
CA ARG A 284 -6.51 -3.16 -7.97
C ARG A 284 -5.60 -3.96 -8.90
N LYS A 285 -4.37 -3.47 -9.05
CA LYS A 285 -3.29 -4.20 -9.70
C LYS A 285 -2.45 -4.94 -8.66
N LEU A 286 -2.15 -6.19 -8.97
CA LEU A 286 -1.35 -7.09 -8.15
C LEU A 286 -0.12 -7.52 -8.94
N VAL A 287 1.03 -7.54 -8.26
CA VAL A 287 2.30 -8.00 -8.82
C VAL A 287 2.61 -9.35 -8.20
N VAL A 288 2.82 -10.34 -9.06
CA VAL A 288 3.09 -11.72 -8.66
C VAL A 288 4.44 -12.14 -9.21
N HIS A 289 5.32 -12.62 -8.34
CA HIS A 289 6.61 -13.16 -8.75
C HIS A 289 6.56 -14.68 -8.64
N VAL A 290 6.89 -15.37 -9.74
CA VAL A 290 6.98 -16.83 -9.79
C VAL A 290 8.44 -17.20 -9.98
N ALA A 291 9.03 -17.86 -8.97
CA ALA A 291 10.41 -18.32 -9.00
C ALA A 291 10.48 -19.85 -9.06
N ILE A 292 11.35 -20.36 -9.92
CA ILE A 292 11.57 -21.81 -10.11
C ILE A 292 13.02 -22.14 -9.78
N PRO A 293 13.30 -23.16 -8.95
CA PRO A 293 14.66 -23.62 -8.70
C PRO A 293 15.35 -24.09 -9.99
N LYS A 294 16.65 -23.80 -10.14
CA LYS A 294 17.45 -24.32 -11.26
C LYS A 294 17.30 -25.83 -11.43
N GLY A 295 17.17 -26.28 -12.67
CA GLY A 295 16.96 -27.69 -13.01
C GLY A 295 15.52 -28.16 -12.91
N CYS A 296 14.58 -27.28 -12.52
CA CYS A 296 13.15 -27.56 -12.47
C CYS A 296 12.34 -26.82 -13.55
N GLU A 297 12.99 -26.33 -14.62
CA GLU A 297 12.37 -25.53 -15.68
C GLU A 297 11.28 -26.31 -16.45
N SER A 298 11.35 -27.65 -16.43
CA SER A 298 10.32 -28.54 -16.98
C SER A 298 8.96 -28.45 -16.28
N ALA A 299 8.90 -27.84 -15.08
CA ALA A 299 7.65 -27.52 -14.40
C ALA A 299 6.82 -26.49 -15.17
N ARG A 300 7.46 -25.64 -15.99
CA ARG A 300 6.75 -24.78 -16.94
C ARG A 300 6.27 -25.62 -18.13
N LYS A 301 4.97 -25.62 -18.37
CA LYS A 301 4.32 -26.33 -19.47
C LYS A 301 4.78 -25.75 -20.81
N ALA A 302 5.11 -26.62 -21.75
CA ALA A 302 5.41 -26.21 -23.11
C ALA A 302 4.18 -25.52 -23.71
N LEU A 303 4.39 -24.34 -24.31
CA LEU A 303 3.35 -23.64 -25.07
C LEU A 303 2.81 -24.59 -26.16
N ALA A 304 1.49 -24.73 -26.24
CA ALA A 304 0.84 -25.49 -27.30
C ALA A 304 1.04 -24.77 -28.65
N GLY A 305 2.20 -24.96 -29.28
CA GLY A 305 2.56 -24.25 -30.51
C GLY A 305 3.96 -24.51 -31.07
N ASP A 306 4.93 -24.98 -30.27
CA ASP A 306 6.28 -25.24 -30.80
C ASP A 306 6.44 -26.69 -31.30
N GLY A 307 5.78 -26.98 -32.42
CA GLY A 307 6.06 -28.16 -33.20
C GLY A 307 7.26 -27.93 -34.13
N GLY A 308 8.49 -28.09 -33.63
CA GLY A 308 9.63 -28.26 -34.52
C GLY A 308 11.03 -28.08 -33.93
N ALA A 309 11.68 -29.18 -33.53
CA ALA A 309 12.91 -29.68 -34.14
C ALA A 309 13.50 -30.84 -33.33
N SER A 310 13.62 -32.00 -33.96
CA SER A 310 14.46 -33.10 -33.48
C SER A 310 15.95 -32.76 -33.62
N ALA A 311 16.73 -32.90 -32.55
CA ALA A 311 18.18 -33.15 -32.59
C ALA A 311 18.58 -33.82 -31.26
N SER A 312 18.69 -35.15 -31.22
CA SER A 312 19.92 -35.95 -31.34
C SER A 312 20.79 -35.96 -30.08
N ASP A 313 20.71 -37.10 -29.39
CA ASP A 313 21.69 -37.79 -28.53
C ASP A 313 22.95 -37.03 -28.08
N GLY A 314 23.00 -36.76 -26.78
CA GLY A 314 24.21 -36.48 -26.01
C GLY A 314 23.95 -36.86 -24.55
N VAL A 315 24.52 -38.00 -24.12
CA VAL A 315 24.46 -38.50 -22.74
C VAL A 315 25.39 -37.66 -21.87
N ASP A 316 24.86 -37.06 -20.81
CA ASP A 316 25.61 -36.74 -19.59
C ASP A 316 24.73 -37.02 -18.36
N ASP A 317 25.34 -37.75 -17.43
CA ASP A 317 24.83 -38.30 -16.18
C ASP A 317 24.56 -37.18 -15.16
N ALA A 318 23.36 -36.63 -15.18
CA ALA A 318 22.76 -35.88 -14.08
C ALA A 318 21.47 -36.61 -13.67
N GLY A 319 21.29 -36.82 -12.37
CA GLY A 319 20.19 -37.60 -11.79
C GLY A 319 18.84 -37.28 -12.44
N ASP A 320 18.15 -38.35 -12.80
CA ASP A 320 16.84 -38.37 -13.44
C ASP A 320 15.82 -37.50 -12.67
N LEU A 321 15.61 -36.28 -13.15
CA LEU A 321 14.49 -35.39 -12.81
C LEU A 321 13.56 -35.23 -14.04
N SER A 322 13.57 -36.20 -14.96
CA SER A 322 12.91 -36.11 -16.27
C SER A 322 11.56 -36.84 -16.37
N GLU A 323 10.91 -37.11 -15.24
CA GLU A 323 9.49 -37.50 -15.22
C GLU A 323 8.62 -36.31 -14.80
N HIS A 324 7.63 -35.98 -15.62
CA HIS A 324 6.64 -34.92 -15.43
C HIS A 324 5.95 -34.96 -14.05
N SER A 325 6.60 -34.43 -13.02
CA SER A 325 6.03 -34.30 -11.69
C SER A 325 5.59 -32.84 -11.49
N ALA A 326 4.30 -32.66 -11.23
CA ALA A 326 3.80 -31.39 -10.80
C ALA A 326 4.51 -30.99 -9.49
N LEU A 327 4.95 -29.74 -9.38
CA LEU A 327 5.62 -29.23 -8.18
C LEU A 327 4.59 -28.59 -7.26
N PRO A 328 4.70 -28.76 -5.93
CA PRO A 328 3.90 -27.96 -5.02
C PRO A 328 4.27 -26.48 -5.19
N ALA A 329 3.28 -25.60 -5.01
CA ALA A 329 3.50 -24.17 -4.95
C ALA A 329 3.52 -23.68 -3.50
N LEU A 330 4.49 -22.85 -3.13
CA LEU A 330 4.50 -22.09 -1.88
C LEU A 330 4.13 -20.64 -2.20
N VAL A 331 2.88 -20.26 -1.90
CA VAL A 331 2.33 -18.92 -2.11
C VAL A 331 2.53 -18.09 -0.86
N LEU A 332 3.29 -17.01 -0.98
CA LEU A 332 3.65 -16.08 0.08
C LEU A 332 2.90 -14.75 -0.15
N THR A 333 2.01 -14.37 0.77
CA THR A 333 1.47 -13.01 0.79
C THR A 333 2.53 -12.02 1.28
N ASP A 334 2.26 -10.70 1.18
CA ASP A 334 3.17 -9.65 1.64
C ASP A 334 4.54 -9.71 0.93
N ALA A 335 4.55 -9.74 -0.40
CA ALA A 335 5.79 -9.82 -1.19
C ALA A 335 6.78 -8.68 -0.87
N VAL A 336 6.30 -7.52 -0.40
CA VAL A 336 7.13 -6.40 0.08
C VAL A 336 8.22 -6.84 1.08
N TRP A 337 7.93 -7.83 1.94
CA TRP A 337 8.92 -8.43 2.83
C TRP A 337 9.26 -9.86 2.43
N ARG A 338 8.27 -10.68 2.03
CA ARG A 338 8.46 -12.11 1.77
C ARG A 338 9.23 -12.41 0.49
N PHE A 339 9.34 -11.46 -0.44
CA PHE A 339 10.16 -11.67 -1.63
C PHE A 339 11.66 -11.84 -1.28
N ASN A 340 12.11 -11.26 -0.17
CA ASN A 340 13.47 -11.48 0.34
C ASN A 340 13.75 -12.92 0.75
N ASP A 341 12.73 -13.68 1.14
CA ASP A 341 12.87 -15.07 1.57
C ASP A 341 13.12 -16.03 0.38
N ILE A 342 12.75 -15.62 -0.84
CA ILE A 342 12.83 -16.44 -2.05
C ILE A 342 14.26 -16.89 -2.35
N GLU A 343 15.26 -16.00 -2.24
CA GLU A 343 16.66 -16.36 -2.56
C GLU A 343 17.15 -17.52 -1.73
N LYS A 344 16.91 -17.45 -0.42
CA LYS A 344 17.34 -18.47 0.52
C LYS A 344 16.59 -19.77 0.28
N LEU A 345 15.28 -19.72 0.03
CA LEU A 345 14.46 -20.90 -0.24
C LEU A 345 14.90 -21.61 -1.53
N LEU A 346 15.15 -20.87 -2.62
CA LEU A 346 15.70 -21.44 -3.85
C LEU A 346 17.03 -22.14 -3.60
N LYS A 347 17.92 -21.53 -2.81
CA LYS A 347 19.20 -22.12 -2.47
C LYS A 347 19.08 -23.42 -1.69
N GLU A 348 18.15 -23.50 -0.73
CA GLU A 348 17.89 -24.75 0.00
C GLU A 348 17.42 -25.88 -0.94
N MET A 349 16.61 -25.55 -1.96
CA MET A 349 16.13 -26.50 -2.97
C MET A 349 17.24 -26.92 -3.93
N GLU A 350 18.00 -25.96 -4.47
CA GLU A 350 19.12 -26.19 -5.40
C GLU A 350 20.24 -27.03 -4.75
N GLU A 351 20.47 -26.86 -3.45
CA GLU A 351 21.46 -27.64 -2.69
C GLU A 351 20.90 -28.99 -2.18
N GLY A 352 19.66 -29.33 -2.55
CA GLY A 352 19.00 -30.61 -2.25
C GLY A 352 18.62 -30.81 -0.78
N ARG A 353 18.57 -29.72 0.01
CA ARG A 353 18.15 -29.76 1.42
C ARG A 353 16.64 -29.61 1.59
N ALA A 354 15.99 -28.94 0.65
CA ALA A 354 14.54 -28.83 0.56
C ALA A 354 14.02 -29.52 -0.72
N LYS A 355 12.76 -29.97 -0.68
CA LYS A 355 12.11 -30.48 -1.90
C LYS A 355 11.84 -29.31 -2.86
N PRO A 356 12.00 -29.49 -4.19
CA PRO A 356 11.68 -28.44 -5.15
C PRO A 356 10.21 -28.02 -5.07
N GLN A 357 9.98 -26.71 -5.05
CA GLN A 357 8.65 -26.09 -5.06
C GLN A 357 8.67 -24.88 -6.00
N ILE A 358 7.51 -24.54 -6.56
CA ILE A 358 7.32 -23.26 -7.25
C ILE A 358 7.09 -22.21 -6.16
N LEU A 359 7.93 -21.20 -6.08
CA LEU A 359 7.77 -20.13 -5.10
C LEU A 359 6.99 -18.98 -5.75
N ILE A 360 5.90 -18.57 -5.12
CA ILE A 360 5.02 -17.52 -5.63
C ILE A 360 4.91 -16.44 -4.56
N SER A 361 5.32 -15.20 -4.83
CA SER A 361 5.06 -14.07 -3.93
C SER A 361 4.00 -13.15 -4.53
N ILE A 362 3.09 -12.65 -3.69
CA ILE A 362 2.00 -11.75 -4.10
C ILE A 362 2.16 -10.42 -3.37
N GLY A 363 2.27 -9.34 -4.14
CA GLY A 363 2.25 -7.95 -3.68
C GLY A 363 1.23 -7.12 -4.46
N GLN A 364 1.07 -5.88 -4.04
CA GLN A 364 0.31 -4.88 -4.79
C GLN A 364 1.22 -4.17 -5.80
N ASP A 365 0.61 -3.40 -6.70
CA ASP A 365 1.31 -2.52 -7.64
C ASP A 365 2.42 -1.70 -6.95
N TYR A 366 3.52 -1.45 -7.66
CA TYR A 366 4.65 -0.68 -7.12
C TYR A 366 4.33 0.80 -6.87
N ASN A 367 3.18 1.29 -7.34
CA ASN A 367 2.68 2.62 -7.00
C ASN A 367 1.83 2.64 -5.72
N ILE A 368 1.80 1.54 -4.96
CA ILE A 368 1.11 1.43 -3.66
C ILE A 368 2.15 1.22 -2.55
N CYS A 369 1.90 1.83 -1.38
CA CYS A 369 2.69 1.61 -0.18
C CYS A 369 2.45 0.20 0.35
N ASN A 370 3.22 -0.77 -0.10
CA ASN A 370 2.97 -2.15 0.27
C ASN A 370 3.26 -2.43 1.77
N SER A 371 4.05 -1.57 2.43
CA SER A 371 4.35 -1.65 3.86
C SER A 371 3.32 -0.91 4.74
N ASP A 372 2.45 -0.09 4.15
CA ASP A 372 1.43 0.66 4.90
C ASP A 372 0.31 -0.26 5.40
N ASN A 373 -0.05 -0.12 6.68
CA ASN A 373 -1.05 -0.98 7.27
C ASN A 373 -2.48 -0.66 6.84
N MET A 374 -2.80 0.56 6.38
CA MET A 374 -4.12 0.85 5.81
C MET A 374 -4.28 0.15 4.46
N GLU A 375 -3.25 0.23 3.58
CA GLU A 375 -3.26 -0.49 2.30
C GLU A 375 -3.26 -2.01 2.48
N ARG A 376 -2.52 -2.52 3.47
CA ARG A 376 -2.57 -3.94 3.82
C ARG A 376 -3.92 -4.34 4.42
N SER A 377 -4.53 -3.51 5.26
CA SER A 377 -5.87 -3.74 5.82
C SER A 377 -6.93 -3.78 4.72
N ALA A 378 -6.87 -2.85 3.76
CA ALA A 378 -7.78 -2.79 2.63
C ALA A 378 -7.78 -4.11 1.82
N LEU A 379 -6.62 -4.78 1.71
CA LEU A 379 -6.49 -6.05 1.01
C LEU A 379 -6.80 -7.27 1.90
N PHE A 380 -6.16 -7.40 3.06
CA PHE A 380 -6.20 -8.62 3.89
C PHE A 380 -7.38 -8.69 4.86
N CYS A 381 -8.03 -7.57 5.16
CA CYS A 381 -9.11 -7.49 6.15
C CYS A 381 -10.43 -7.03 5.50
N GLU A 382 -10.43 -5.90 4.80
CA GLU A 382 -11.63 -5.36 4.15
C GLU A 382 -11.99 -6.12 2.87
N GLY A 383 -11.02 -6.30 1.97
CA GLY A 383 -11.19 -6.99 0.68
C GLY A 383 -10.82 -8.47 0.70
N LYS A 384 -10.78 -9.11 1.88
CA LYS A 384 -10.29 -10.49 2.06
C LYS A 384 -11.06 -11.55 1.27
N ASP A 385 -12.36 -11.34 1.07
CA ASP A 385 -13.21 -12.20 0.24
C ASP A 385 -12.75 -12.15 -1.22
N LYS A 386 -12.68 -10.94 -1.79
CA LYS A 386 -12.24 -10.69 -3.16
C LYS A 386 -10.78 -11.06 -3.39
N PHE A 387 -9.92 -10.87 -2.40
CA PHE A 387 -8.52 -11.29 -2.50
C PHE A 387 -8.39 -12.83 -2.48
N LEU A 388 -9.26 -13.51 -1.74
CA LEU A 388 -9.35 -14.97 -1.80
C LEU A 388 -9.93 -15.46 -3.14
N ASP A 389 -10.93 -14.77 -3.70
CA ASP A 389 -11.46 -15.01 -5.05
C ASP A 389 -10.33 -14.87 -6.09
N PHE A 390 -9.59 -13.77 -6.05
CA PHE A 390 -8.41 -13.56 -6.90
C PHE A 390 -7.42 -14.71 -6.79
N ILE A 391 -6.99 -15.10 -5.58
CA ILE A 391 -6.00 -16.17 -5.44
C ILE A 391 -6.56 -17.51 -5.95
N THR A 392 -7.79 -17.84 -5.56
CA THR A 392 -8.35 -19.19 -5.70
C THR A 392 -8.92 -19.46 -7.09
N ASP A 393 -9.61 -18.48 -7.65
CA ASP A 393 -10.37 -18.62 -8.89
C ASP A 393 -9.68 -17.92 -10.09
N ASN A 394 -8.77 -16.98 -9.85
CA ASN A 394 -8.07 -16.26 -10.94
C ASN A 394 -6.60 -16.69 -11.05
N LEU A 395 -5.78 -16.39 -10.04
CA LEU A 395 -4.33 -16.55 -10.06
C LEU A 395 -3.89 -18.02 -10.15
N MET A 396 -4.28 -18.85 -9.20
CA MET A 396 -3.81 -20.24 -9.13
C MET A 396 -4.28 -21.10 -10.33
N PRO A 397 -5.50 -20.92 -10.86
CA PRO A 397 -5.90 -21.55 -12.11
C PRO A 397 -5.10 -21.05 -13.32
N TYR A 398 -4.86 -19.74 -13.45
CA TYR A 398 -4.05 -19.16 -14.53
C TYR A 398 -2.61 -19.68 -14.52
N LEU A 399 -1.95 -19.63 -13.35
CA LEU A 399 -0.63 -20.22 -13.18
C LEU A 399 -0.67 -21.73 -13.40
N GLY A 400 -1.78 -22.38 -13.09
CA GLY A 400 -2.06 -23.77 -13.43
C GLY A 400 -2.11 -24.09 -14.92
N GLU A 401 -2.32 -23.11 -15.80
CA GLU A 401 -2.24 -23.31 -17.25
C GLU A 401 -0.79 -23.24 -17.76
N ILE A 402 0.06 -22.50 -17.05
CA ILE A 402 1.46 -22.23 -17.41
C ILE A 402 2.41 -23.22 -16.71
N TYR A 403 2.10 -23.64 -15.50
CA TYR A 403 2.94 -24.49 -14.66
C TYR A 403 2.22 -25.79 -14.26
N ALA A 404 2.98 -26.87 -14.10
CA ALA A 404 2.50 -28.12 -13.53
C ALA A 404 2.52 -28.01 -12.00
N ILE A 405 1.38 -27.66 -11.41
CA ILE A 405 1.23 -27.41 -9.96
C ILE A 405 0.58 -28.62 -9.28
N ASP A 406 1.18 -29.07 -8.18
CA ASP A 406 0.61 -30.07 -7.27
C ASP A 406 -0.20 -29.37 -6.17
N TYR A 407 -1.49 -29.15 -6.43
CA TYR A 407 -2.38 -28.42 -5.53
C TYR A 407 -2.59 -29.10 -4.17
N GLU A 408 -2.48 -30.43 -4.09
CA GLU A 408 -2.62 -31.17 -2.82
C GLU A 408 -1.48 -30.83 -1.86
N ASN A 409 -0.30 -30.52 -2.40
CA ASN A 409 0.88 -30.13 -1.64
C ASN A 409 1.22 -28.63 -1.69
N SER A 410 0.43 -27.85 -2.43
CA SER A 410 0.55 -26.39 -2.44
C SER A 410 0.08 -25.76 -1.14
N THR A 411 0.72 -24.63 -0.81
CA THR A 411 0.63 -23.97 0.48
C THR A 411 0.33 -22.48 0.31
N LEU A 412 -0.62 -21.97 1.07
CA LEU A 412 -0.80 -20.53 1.27
C LEU A 412 -0.20 -20.12 2.62
N PHE A 413 0.72 -19.16 2.59
CA PHE A 413 1.34 -18.58 3.77
C PHE A 413 0.89 -17.13 3.94
N GLY A 414 0.59 -16.75 5.16
CA GLY A 414 0.43 -15.36 5.56
C GLY A 414 0.92 -15.09 6.98
N HIS A 415 1.38 -13.86 7.22
CA HIS A 415 1.89 -13.41 8.51
C HIS A 415 1.24 -12.11 8.99
N SER A 416 1.04 -11.95 10.30
CA SER A 416 0.43 -10.74 10.88
C SER A 416 -0.99 -10.51 10.31
N LEU A 417 -1.28 -9.39 9.65
CA LEU A 417 -2.53 -9.20 8.89
C LEU A 417 -2.70 -10.24 7.76
N GLY A 418 -1.62 -10.62 7.08
CA GLY A 418 -1.63 -11.75 6.14
C GLY A 418 -1.93 -13.08 6.85
N GLY A 419 -1.60 -13.22 8.13
CA GLY A 419 -1.94 -14.39 8.95
C GLY A 419 -3.44 -14.44 9.28
N VAL A 420 -4.05 -13.27 9.54
CA VAL A 420 -5.52 -13.15 9.64
C VAL A 420 -6.18 -13.55 8.33
N PHE A 421 -5.64 -13.10 7.19
CA PHE A 421 -6.10 -13.52 5.87
C PHE A 421 -5.93 -15.02 5.62
N ALA A 422 -4.79 -15.63 5.99
CA ALA A 422 -4.57 -17.07 5.84
C ALA A 422 -5.54 -17.90 6.68
N HIS A 423 -5.90 -17.43 7.88
CA HIS A 423 -6.98 -18.01 8.69
C HIS A 423 -8.34 -17.89 7.99
N TYR A 424 -8.68 -16.72 7.45
CA TYR A 424 -9.88 -16.52 6.64
C TYR A 424 -9.93 -17.46 5.43
N ALA A 425 -8.81 -17.58 4.70
CA ALA A 425 -8.68 -18.43 3.53
C ALA A 425 -8.90 -19.92 3.86
N LEU A 426 -8.29 -20.42 4.94
CA LEU A 426 -8.56 -21.77 5.45
C LEU A 426 -10.04 -21.95 5.76
N CYS A 427 -10.62 -21.02 6.51
CA CYS A 427 -11.99 -21.11 7.03
C CYS A 427 -13.09 -20.89 5.99
N ASN A 428 -12.74 -20.44 4.79
CA ASN A 428 -13.67 -20.33 3.66
C ASN A 428 -13.30 -21.26 2.52
N SER A 429 -12.24 -22.06 2.65
CA SER A 429 -11.77 -22.95 1.60
C SER A 429 -12.82 -23.98 1.17
N ASP A 430 -13.74 -24.38 2.05
CA ASP A 430 -14.85 -25.29 1.73
C ASP A 430 -15.92 -24.68 0.83
N LEU A 431 -15.96 -23.35 0.71
CA LEU A 431 -16.95 -22.63 -0.09
C LEU A 431 -16.56 -22.52 -1.57
N TYR A 432 -15.31 -22.83 -1.92
CA TYR A 432 -14.79 -22.76 -3.29
C TYR A 432 -14.82 -24.12 -3.98
N GLU A 433 -15.18 -24.13 -5.27
CA GLU A 433 -15.02 -25.31 -6.12
C GLU A 433 -13.53 -25.59 -6.38
N ASN A 434 -12.77 -24.53 -6.65
CA ASN A 434 -11.33 -24.60 -6.79
C ASN A 434 -10.66 -24.87 -5.43
N GLN A 435 -9.72 -25.82 -5.42
CA GLN A 435 -8.99 -26.24 -4.22
C GLN A 435 -7.48 -26.14 -4.46
N PRO A 436 -6.91 -24.93 -4.59
CA PRO A 436 -5.51 -24.71 -4.95
C PRO A 436 -4.51 -25.05 -3.85
N PHE A 437 -4.97 -25.19 -2.60
CA PHE A 437 -4.10 -25.40 -1.44
C PHE A 437 -4.57 -26.59 -0.61
N GLY A 438 -3.66 -27.55 -0.38
CA GLY A 438 -3.81 -28.58 0.63
C GLY A 438 -3.14 -28.22 1.96
N CYS A 439 -2.43 -27.10 2.02
CA CYS A 439 -1.70 -26.64 3.19
C CYS A 439 -1.89 -25.14 3.44
N TYR A 440 -1.96 -24.74 4.71
CA TYR A 440 -1.97 -23.35 5.16
C TYR A 440 -0.95 -23.14 6.26
N ILE A 441 -0.18 -22.05 6.17
CA ILE A 441 0.69 -21.57 7.24
C ILE A 441 0.13 -20.24 7.74
N ILE A 442 -0.27 -20.22 9.01
CA ILE A 442 -0.84 -19.07 9.71
C ILE A 442 0.24 -18.57 10.69
N GLY A 443 1.00 -17.54 10.28
CA GLY A 443 2.08 -16.95 11.09
C GLY A 443 1.61 -15.74 11.88
N SER A 444 1.82 -15.76 13.20
CA SER A 444 1.50 -14.68 14.15
C SER A 444 0.24 -13.90 13.77
N PRO A 445 -0.94 -14.55 13.64
CA PRO A 445 -2.13 -13.89 13.13
C PRO A 445 -2.54 -12.74 14.06
N ALA A 446 -2.55 -11.52 13.55
CA ALA A 446 -2.82 -10.32 14.33
C ALA A 446 -4.33 -10.11 14.56
N PHE A 447 -4.99 -11.10 15.18
CA PHE A 447 -6.42 -11.06 15.51
C PHE A 447 -6.80 -9.93 16.47
N TRP A 448 -5.83 -9.39 17.19
CA TRP A 448 -5.97 -8.28 18.13
C TRP A 448 -5.86 -6.90 17.45
N SER A 449 -5.41 -6.85 16.19
CA SER A 449 -5.13 -5.58 15.51
C SER A 449 -6.39 -4.75 15.29
N PRO A 450 -6.38 -3.42 15.46
CA PRO A 450 -7.54 -2.58 15.11
C PRO A 450 -8.01 -2.81 13.67
N TYR A 451 -7.07 -3.07 12.74
CA TYR A 451 -7.37 -3.38 11.34
C TYR A 451 -8.20 -4.65 11.14
N SER A 452 -8.09 -5.65 12.03
CA SER A 452 -8.92 -6.87 11.97
C SER A 452 -10.15 -6.78 12.89
N ARG A 453 -10.03 -6.13 14.05
CA ARG A 453 -11.07 -6.02 15.07
C ARG A 453 -12.22 -5.10 14.72
N GLU A 454 -11.95 -4.04 13.98
CA GLU A 454 -12.98 -3.07 13.57
C GLU A 454 -13.81 -3.55 12.38
N MET A 455 -13.46 -4.71 11.80
CA MET A 455 -14.21 -5.32 10.71
C MET A 455 -15.60 -5.78 11.17
N SER A 456 -16.59 -5.57 10.32
CA SER A 456 -18.00 -5.91 10.63
C SER A 456 -18.22 -7.41 10.92
N ASP A 457 -17.34 -8.27 10.41
CA ASP A 457 -17.36 -9.71 10.57
C ASP A 457 -16.35 -10.22 11.61
N TYR A 458 -15.76 -9.35 12.43
CA TYR A 458 -14.86 -9.77 13.52
C TYR A 458 -15.49 -10.82 14.46
N SER A 459 -16.80 -10.71 14.71
CA SER A 459 -17.54 -11.73 15.47
C SER A 459 -17.55 -13.11 14.81
N GLN A 460 -17.50 -13.16 13.48
CA GLN A 460 -17.40 -14.41 12.72
C GLN A 460 -15.98 -14.96 12.78
N GLN A 461 -14.94 -14.11 12.75
CA GLN A 461 -13.54 -14.53 12.93
C GLN A 461 -13.35 -15.32 14.23
N ALA A 462 -13.97 -14.88 15.34
CA ALA A 462 -13.90 -15.57 16.62
C ALA A 462 -14.51 -16.99 16.62
N ASN A 463 -15.43 -17.27 15.68
CA ASN A 463 -16.00 -18.60 15.45
C ASN A 463 -15.48 -19.22 14.14
N ASP A 464 -14.26 -18.88 13.72
CA ASP A 464 -13.59 -19.43 12.54
C ASP A 464 -14.47 -19.35 11.28
N TYR A 465 -15.20 -18.23 11.13
CA TYR A 465 -16.16 -17.96 10.07
C TYR A 465 -17.24 -19.05 9.89
N GLY A 466 -17.55 -19.80 10.95
CA GLY A 466 -18.46 -20.95 10.93
C GLY A 466 -17.90 -22.19 10.24
N TYR A 467 -16.62 -22.20 9.85
CA TYR A 467 -15.98 -23.32 9.17
C TYR A 467 -16.10 -24.63 9.95
N LEU A 468 -15.81 -24.56 11.24
CA LEU A 468 -15.85 -25.69 12.17
C LEU A 468 -17.27 -26.16 12.51
N ASP A 469 -18.29 -25.37 12.15
CA ASP A 469 -19.70 -25.74 12.23
C ASP A 469 -20.19 -26.37 10.92
N ARG A 470 -19.65 -25.93 9.78
CA ARG A 470 -19.99 -26.49 8.45
C ARG A 470 -19.29 -27.82 8.17
N ASN A 471 -18.13 -28.06 8.80
CA ASN A 471 -17.26 -29.19 8.50
C ASN A 471 -17.02 -30.07 9.73
N ASP A 472 -17.30 -31.37 9.59
CA ASP A 472 -17.05 -32.39 10.61
C ASP A 472 -15.57 -32.84 10.67
N SER A 473 -14.75 -32.40 9.71
CA SER A 473 -13.32 -32.69 9.61
C SER A 473 -12.58 -31.60 8.84
N VAL A 474 -11.36 -31.26 9.25
CA VAL A 474 -10.45 -30.42 8.46
C VAL A 474 -9.56 -31.33 7.61
N SER A 475 -9.67 -31.20 6.27
CA SER A 475 -8.90 -31.99 5.29
C SER A 475 -7.58 -31.34 4.88
N LYS A 476 -7.32 -30.12 5.38
CA LYS A 476 -6.13 -29.32 5.09
C LYS A 476 -5.07 -29.53 6.15
N ARG A 477 -3.79 -29.51 5.75
CA ARG A 477 -2.67 -29.39 6.70
C ARG A 477 -2.58 -27.95 7.17
N VAL A 478 -2.47 -27.75 8.47
CA VAL A 478 -2.43 -26.42 9.06
C VAL A 478 -1.22 -26.30 9.98
N PHE A 479 -0.38 -25.32 9.71
CA PHE A 479 0.77 -24.97 10.52
C PHE A 479 0.55 -23.58 11.09
N ILE A 480 0.61 -23.44 12.42
CA ILE A 480 0.30 -22.20 13.11
C ILE A 480 1.54 -21.81 13.91
N THR A 481 2.06 -20.61 13.69
CA THR A 481 3.36 -20.22 14.27
C THR A 481 3.31 -18.86 14.92
N ALA A 482 4.16 -18.63 15.90
CA ALA A 482 4.39 -17.28 16.44
C ALA A 482 5.78 -17.17 17.09
N GLY A 483 6.23 -15.93 17.30
CA GLY A 483 7.36 -15.63 18.17
C GLY A 483 6.95 -15.74 19.63
N SER A 484 7.65 -16.54 20.43
CA SER A 484 7.38 -16.66 21.88
C SER A 484 7.65 -15.39 22.69
N ASP A 485 8.35 -14.40 22.11
CA ASP A 485 8.62 -13.10 22.75
C ASP A 485 7.79 -11.95 22.16
N GLU A 486 6.87 -12.21 21.22
CA GLU A 486 6.17 -11.12 20.52
C GLU A 486 5.04 -10.47 21.32
N ASP A 487 4.51 -11.14 22.35
CA ASP A 487 3.36 -10.62 23.09
C ASP A 487 3.65 -9.28 23.77
N VAL A 488 4.89 -9.06 24.23
CA VAL A 488 5.28 -7.79 24.86
C VAL A 488 5.32 -6.62 23.88
N ASP A 489 5.42 -6.90 22.58
CA ASP A 489 5.47 -5.86 21.55
C ASP A 489 4.07 -5.26 21.29
N TYR A 490 3.01 -5.97 21.68
CA TYR A 490 1.61 -5.64 21.34
C TYR A 490 0.63 -5.71 22.51
N GLU A 491 1.13 -5.77 23.75
CA GLU A 491 0.31 -5.92 24.97
C GLU A 491 -0.83 -4.90 25.06
N GLU A 492 -0.60 -3.67 24.56
CA GLU A 492 -1.61 -2.60 24.57
C GLU A 492 -2.83 -2.89 23.68
N TYR A 493 -2.72 -3.77 22.68
CA TYR A 493 -3.79 -4.06 21.72
C TYR A 493 -4.64 -5.29 22.07
N PHE A 494 -4.17 -6.15 22.99
CA PHE A 494 -4.90 -7.38 23.33
C PHE A 494 -6.21 -7.08 24.06
N GLU A 495 -6.29 -5.96 24.79
CA GLU A 495 -7.40 -5.62 25.67
C GLU A 495 -7.72 -6.82 26.61
N ASP A 496 -8.95 -7.35 26.57
CA ASP A 496 -9.38 -8.53 27.33
C ASP A 496 -9.35 -9.83 26.49
N GLY A 497 -8.77 -9.80 25.29
CA GLY A 497 -8.66 -10.92 24.36
C GLY A 497 -7.38 -11.75 24.51
N ASP A 498 -7.25 -12.78 23.67
CA ASP A 498 -6.03 -13.59 23.60
C ASP A 498 -4.85 -12.76 23.08
N SER A 499 -3.67 -12.95 23.68
CA SER A 499 -2.40 -12.54 23.07
C SER A 499 -2.10 -13.35 21.80
N THR A 500 -1.09 -12.97 21.01
CA THR A 500 -0.76 -13.77 19.81
C THR A 500 -0.39 -15.20 20.20
N THR A 501 0.46 -15.39 21.22
CA THR A 501 0.89 -16.75 21.60
C THR A 501 -0.26 -17.60 22.14
N GLN A 502 -1.23 -17.01 22.83
CA GLN A 502 -2.46 -17.70 23.26
C GLN A 502 -3.35 -18.05 22.07
N SER A 503 -3.54 -17.10 21.16
CA SER A 503 -4.44 -17.25 20.02
C SER A 503 -4.05 -18.39 19.09
N ILE A 504 -2.74 -18.62 18.87
CA ILE A 504 -2.28 -19.73 18.01
C ILE A 504 -2.56 -21.09 18.65
N VAL A 505 -2.43 -21.21 19.98
CA VAL A 505 -2.69 -22.44 20.72
C VAL A 505 -4.19 -22.72 20.70
N HIS A 506 -5.02 -21.74 21.04
CA HIS A 506 -6.46 -21.89 21.02
C HIS A 506 -7.00 -22.20 19.61
N LEU A 507 -6.42 -21.61 18.55
CA LEU A 507 -6.79 -21.94 17.17
C LEU A 507 -6.43 -23.41 16.83
N ALA A 508 -5.23 -23.86 17.18
CA ALA A 508 -4.82 -25.24 16.97
C ALA A 508 -5.73 -26.22 17.73
N GLU A 509 -6.08 -25.90 18.98
CA GLU A 509 -7.00 -26.70 19.80
C GLU A 509 -8.40 -26.79 19.17
N ARG A 510 -8.97 -25.66 18.71
CA ARG A 510 -10.28 -25.64 18.04
C ARG A 510 -10.29 -26.47 16.76
N ILE A 511 -9.26 -26.32 15.92
CA ILE A 511 -9.12 -27.11 14.69
C ILE A 511 -8.98 -28.60 15.02
N ASN A 512 -8.08 -28.95 15.95
CA ASN A 512 -7.82 -30.35 16.32
C ASN A 512 -9.00 -31.02 17.02
N ALA A 513 -9.86 -30.27 17.72
CA ALA A 513 -11.10 -30.78 18.28
C ALA A 513 -12.11 -31.23 17.21
N LYS A 514 -11.97 -30.74 15.98
CA LYS A 514 -12.82 -31.04 14.83
C LYS A 514 -12.10 -31.87 13.76
N CYS A 515 -10.79 -32.09 13.87
CA CYS A 515 -10.05 -32.95 12.93
C CYS A 515 -10.52 -34.40 13.03
N ASP A 516 -10.67 -35.06 11.87
CA ASP A 516 -10.80 -36.51 11.82
C ASP A 516 -9.51 -37.15 12.41
N PRO A 517 -9.58 -38.23 13.20
CA PRO A 517 -8.40 -38.92 13.72
C PRO A 517 -7.38 -39.38 12.64
N SER A 518 -7.84 -39.51 11.39
CA SER A 518 -7.03 -39.83 10.22
C SER A 518 -6.47 -38.61 9.48
N SER A 519 -6.98 -37.40 9.75
CA SER A 519 -6.45 -36.14 9.23
C SER A 519 -5.15 -35.74 9.93
N PRO A 520 -4.23 -35.04 9.24
CA PRO A 520 -3.08 -34.44 9.90
C PRO A 520 -3.56 -33.37 10.90
N MET A 521 -3.14 -33.49 12.15
CA MET A 521 -3.41 -32.49 13.18
C MET A 521 -2.83 -31.13 12.79
N ALA A 522 -3.54 -30.06 13.12
CA ALA A 522 -2.97 -28.72 13.10
C ALA A 522 -1.79 -28.68 14.09
N LYS A 523 -0.64 -28.19 13.63
CA LYS A 523 0.57 -28.09 14.42
C LYS A 523 0.81 -26.62 14.78
N ASP A 524 0.79 -26.30 16.06
CA ASP A 524 1.30 -25.04 16.57
C ASP A 524 2.79 -25.13 16.93
N LYS A 525 3.56 -24.08 16.64
CA LYS A 525 4.98 -23.99 17.02
C LYS A 525 5.37 -22.56 17.39
N LEU A 526 5.94 -22.42 18.58
CA LEU A 526 6.53 -21.16 19.04
C LEU A 526 8.03 -21.13 18.76
N TYR A 527 8.49 -20.06 18.12
CA TYR A 527 9.90 -19.78 17.87
C TYR A 527 10.45 -18.84 18.93
N LYS A 528 11.71 -19.02 19.35
CA LYS A 528 12.33 -18.09 20.32
C LYS A 528 12.73 -16.79 19.64
N SER A 529 11.77 -15.89 19.46
CA SER A 529 11.88 -14.68 18.64
C SER A 529 10.72 -13.70 18.89
N HIS A 530 10.86 -12.50 18.34
CA HIS A 530 9.79 -11.49 18.23
C HIS A 530 8.95 -11.71 16.96
N HIS A 531 8.00 -10.80 16.70
CA HIS A 531 6.87 -10.99 15.79
C HIS A 531 7.18 -11.47 14.37
N TYR A 532 8.28 -11.05 13.74
CA TYR A 532 8.58 -11.37 12.34
C TYR A 532 9.92 -12.07 12.12
N GLN A 533 10.83 -12.00 13.09
CA GLN A 533 12.22 -12.40 12.92
C GLN A 533 12.38 -13.92 12.81
N TYR A 534 11.37 -14.71 13.21
CA TYR A 534 11.38 -16.18 13.07
C TYR A 534 11.03 -16.66 11.66
N ILE A 535 10.40 -15.83 10.83
CA ILE A 535 9.80 -16.26 9.56
C ILE A 535 10.82 -16.93 8.62
N PRO A 536 12.03 -16.39 8.40
CA PRO A 536 12.99 -17.02 7.49
C PRO A 536 13.37 -18.44 7.92
N ASP A 537 13.65 -18.65 9.21
CA ASP A 537 14.00 -19.97 9.76
C ASP A 537 12.81 -20.93 9.70
N MET A 538 11.60 -20.44 10.00
CA MET A 538 10.36 -21.22 9.91
C MET A 538 10.07 -21.66 8.47
N LEU A 539 10.24 -20.79 7.49
CA LEU A 539 10.05 -21.15 6.08
C LEU A 539 11.07 -22.19 5.62
N ILE A 540 12.32 -22.13 6.10
CA ILE A 540 13.33 -23.17 5.83
C ILE A 540 12.91 -24.52 6.41
N GLU A 541 12.54 -24.56 7.70
CA GLU A 541 12.05 -25.79 8.36
C GLU A 541 10.79 -26.36 7.69
N TYR A 542 9.96 -25.48 7.12
CA TYR A 542 8.80 -25.91 6.36
C TYR A 542 9.20 -26.62 5.07
N VAL A 543 10.06 -26.00 4.25
CA VAL A 543 10.44 -26.55 2.93
C VAL A 543 11.39 -27.76 3.01
N ASP A 544 12.17 -27.88 4.09
CA ASP A 544 13.02 -29.05 4.35
C ASP A 544 12.25 -30.22 5.01
N GLY A 545 11.02 -29.96 5.48
CA GLY A 545 10.13 -30.95 6.08
C GLY A 545 10.45 -31.28 7.54
N THR A 546 11.22 -30.44 8.24
CA THR A 546 11.55 -30.59 9.67
C THR A 546 10.57 -29.91 10.62
N PHE A 547 9.53 -29.25 10.09
CA PHE A 547 8.46 -28.61 10.86
C PHE A 547 7.69 -29.54 11.82
#